data_AF-A0A966DJ69-F1
#
_entry.id   AF-A0A966DJ69-F1
#
_cell.length_a   1.000
_cell.length_b   1.000
_cell.length_c   1.000
_cell.angle_alpha   90.00
_cell.angle_beta   90.00
_cell.angle_gamma   90.00
#
_symmetry.space_group_name_H-M   'P 1'
#
loop_
_entity.id
_entity.type
_entity.pdbx_description
1 polymer ?
#
loop_
_entity_poly.entity_id
_entity_poly.type
_entity_poly.pdbx_seq_one_letter_code
_entity_poly.pdbx_strand_id
1 'polypeptide(L)'
;MRNSISLAFIAIFAMTFSLTAQNRNDSGRIGRRTQVEKRWTAKNRAENMAKQLDLSDEQKTKVEALFEEQDAQRAEQLKLQREKRQQVMDDRESRREAMEKAREQAIEENDAKLESIIGKEKMGQWKSYREDVRKRMQDANRSGRRTPRRNIPKAVN
;
A
#
# COMPACT_ATOMS: atom_id res chain seq x y z
N MET A 1 19.26 -51.16 26.12
CA MET A 1 20.37 -50.48 25.41
C MET A 1 19.74 -49.42 24.54
N ARG A 2 19.64 -48.17 25.02
CA ARG A 2 20.48 -47.03 24.59
C ARG A 2 20.77 -47.10 23.09
N ASN A 3 20.16 -46.19 22.33
CA ASN A 3 20.84 -45.41 21.30
C ASN A 3 20.00 -44.16 20.99
N SER A 4 20.54 -43.04 21.43
CA SER A 4 20.07 -41.68 21.25
C SER A 4 20.14 -41.29 19.77
N ILE A 5 19.01 -40.91 19.17
CA ILE A 5 19.00 -40.11 17.94
C ILE A 5 17.98 -38.99 18.14
N SER A 6 18.28 -38.12 19.09
CA SER A 6 17.82 -36.74 19.09
C SER A 6 18.97 -35.89 18.55
N LEU A 7 18.63 -34.83 17.80
CA LEU A 7 19.54 -33.86 17.16
C LEU A 7 20.22 -34.26 15.85
N ALA A 8 19.49 -34.21 14.72
CA ALA A 8 20.15 -34.07 13.41
C ALA A 8 19.28 -33.49 12.26
N PHE A 9 18.21 -32.72 12.51
CA PHE A 9 17.43 -32.10 11.41
C PHE A 9 17.01 -30.63 11.65
N ILE A 10 17.69 -29.90 12.54
CA ILE A 10 17.54 -28.44 12.68
C ILE A 10 18.65 -27.68 11.90
N ALA A 11 19.62 -28.40 11.32
CA ALA A 11 20.80 -27.80 10.70
C ALA A 11 20.66 -27.46 9.20
N ILE A 12 19.48 -27.58 8.58
CA ILE A 12 19.28 -27.24 7.14
C ILE A 12 18.56 -25.89 6.94
N PHE A 13 18.09 -25.23 8.00
CA PHE A 13 17.39 -23.95 7.86
C PHE A 13 18.30 -22.70 7.85
N ALA A 14 19.61 -22.85 8.09
CA ALA A 14 20.51 -21.71 8.32
C ALA A 14 21.28 -21.21 7.09
N MET A 15 21.09 -21.77 5.89
CA MET A 15 21.92 -21.43 4.70
C MET A 15 21.16 -20.82 3.50
N THR A 16 20.01 -20.17 3.69
CA THR A 16 19.29 -19.51 2.58
C THR A 16 19.25 -17.98 2.63
N PHE A 17 19.87 -17.32 3.61
CA PHE A 17 19.89 -15.85 3.71
C PHE A 17 21.26 -15.23 3.46
N SER A 18 21.89 -15.58 2.34
CA SER A 18 23.07 -14.86 1.85
C SER A 18 23.07 -14.74 0.33
N LEU A 19 22.13 -13.95 -0.18
CA LEU A 19 22.36 -13.16 -1.38
C LEU A 19 22.18 -11.69 -1.02
N THR A 20 23.30 -11.10 -0.63
CA THR A 20 23.46 -9.68 -0.39
C THR A 20 23.17 -8.90 -1.67
N ALA A 21 22.11 -8.10 -1.59
CA ALA A 21 22.04 -6.72 -2.06
C ALA A 21 23.39 -6.12 -2.47
N GLN A 22 23.74 -6.24 -3.75
CA GLN A 22 24.75 -5.40 -4.40
C GLN A 22 24.18 -4.92 -5.73
N ASN A 23 23.36 -3.87 -5.67
CA ASN A 23 23.26 -2.91 -6.75
C ASN A 23 23.29 -1.51 -6.14
N ARG A 24 24.49 -1.06 -5.82
CA ARG A 24 24.77 0.35 -5.52
C ARG A 24 24.95 1.04 -6.87
N ASN A 25 23.91 1.74 -7.32
CA ASN A 25 23.96 2.95 -8.14
C ASN A 25 22.51 3.42 -8.39
N ASP A 26 21.96 4.22 -7.48
CA ASP A 26 21.32 5.51 -7.80
C ASP A 26 20.80 6.19 -6.50
N SER A 27 21.55 7.19 -6.06
CA SER A 27 21.43 7.87 -4.77
C SER A 27 20.33 8.92 -4.77
N GLY A 28 19.38 8.81 -3.82
CA GLY A 28 18.65 9.97 -3.27
C GLY A 28 17.13 9.95 -3.36
N ARG A 29 16.51 9.29 -4.34
CA ARG A 29 15.02 9.25 -4.48
C ARG A 29 14.38 7.89 -4.20
N ILE A 30 15.11 6.79 -4.37
CA ILE A 30 14.56 5.43 -4.27
C ILE A 30 14.39 4.99 -2.81
N GLY A 31 15.32 5.37 -1.91
CA GLY A 31 15.29 4.98 -0.50
C GLY A 31 14.11 5.53 0.32
N ARG A 32 13.53 6.67 -0.08
CA ARG A 32 12.29 7.19 0.56
C ARG A 32 11.04 6.46 0.09
N ARG A 33 11.07 5.77 -1.05
CA ARG A 33 9.90 5.10 -1.63
C ARG A 33 9.77 3.67 -1.10
N THR A 34 10.88 2.95 -0.96
CA THR A 34 10.93 1.60 -0.36
C THR A 34 10.64 1.58 1.13
N GLN A 35 10.93 2.65 1.88
CA GLN A 35 10.52 2.74 3.29
C GLN A 35 9.02 2.95 3.51
N VAL A 36 8.29 3.48 2.51
CA VAL A 36 6.83 3.71 2.63
C VAL A 36 6.03 2.42 2.39
N GLU A 37 6.56 1.48 1.61
CA GLU A 37 5.92 0.18 1.32
C GLU A 37 5.80 -0.73 2.56
N LYS A 38 6.58 -0.50 3.63
CA LYS A 38 6.48 -1.25 4.88
C LYS A 38 5.34 -0.82 5.82
N ARG A 39 4.53 0.18 5.46
CA ARG A 39 3.77 0.89 6.50
C ARG A 39 2.59 0.12 7.09
N TRP A 40 1.92 -0.78 6.38
CA TRP A 40 0.76 -1.51 6.94
C TRP A 40 0.54 -2.88 6.29
N THR A 41 0.64 -3.96 7.07
CA THR A 41 0.20 -5.31 6.65
C THR A 41 -1.32 -5.40 6.57
N ALA A 42 -1.87 -6.38 5.84
CA ALA A 42 -3.31 -6.64 5.81
C ALA A 42 -3.89 -6.74 7.23
N LYS A 43 -3.21 -7.48 8.12
CA LYS A 43 -3.49 -7.55 9.55
C LYS A 43 -3.58 -6.19 10.23
N ASN A 44 -2.55 -5.34 10.11
CA ASN A 44 -2.53 -4.04 10.77
C ASN A 44 -3.64 -3.11 10.23
N ARG A 45 -3.97 -3.23 8.94
CA ARG A 45 -5.08 -2.47 8.32
C ARG A 45 -6.43 -2.93 8.86
N ALA A 46 -6.65 -4.24 8.92
CA ALA A 46 -7.87 -4.83 9.49
C ALA A 46 -8.01 -4.49 10.98
N GLU A 47 -6.92 -4.53 11.75
CA GLU A 47 -6.90 -4.13 13.16
C GLU A 47 -7.28 -2.66 13.38
N ASN A 48 -6.74 -1.75 12.57
CA ASN A 48 -7.10 -0.34 12.69
C ASN A 48 -8.54 -0.08 12.23
N MET A 49 -9.00 -0.75 11.18
CA MET A 49 -10.40 -0.67 10.78
C MET A 49 -11.33 -1.22 11.87
N ALA A 50 -10.96 -2.34 12.50
CA ALA A 50 -11.71 -2.91 13.60
C ALA A 50 -11.82 -1.97 14.78
N LYS A 51 -10.74 -1.27 15.15
CA LYS A 51 -10.77 -0.25 16.20
C LYS A 51 -11.60 0.99 15.84
N GLN A 52 -11.60 1.38 14.56
CA GLN A 52 -12.32 2.57 14.10
C GLN A 52 -13.83 2.34 13.97
N LEU A 53 -14.24 1.13 13.59
CA LEU A 53 -15.64 0.78 13.30
C LEU A 53 -16.23 -0.21 14.32
N ASP A 54 -15.48 -0.46 15.40
CA ASP A 54 -15.82 -1.44 16.44
C ASP A 54 -16.26 -2.80 15.85
N LEU A 55 -15.40 -3.37 14.99
CA LEU A 55 -15.69 -4.66 14.32
C LEU A 55 -15.50 -5.82 15.28
N SER A 56 -16.34 -6.86 15.15
CA SER A 56 -16.13 -8.13 15.85
C SER A 56 -14.89 -8.85 15.32
N ASP A 57 -14.35 -9.80 16.10
CA ASP A 57 -13.18 -10.60 15.69
C ASP A 57 -13.43 -11.40 14.39
N GLU A 58 -14.66 -11.89 14.21
CA GLU A 58 -15.07 -12.56 12.98
C GLU A 58 -15.08 -11.61 11.77
N GLN A 59 -15.62 -10.40 11.93
CA GLN A 59 -15.61 -9.38 10.88
C GLN A 59 -14.19 -8.94 10.56
N LYS A 60 -13.36 -8.72 11.57
CA LYS A 60 -11.95 -8.38 11.43
C LYS A 60 -11.18 -9.43 10.63
N THR A 61 -11.38 -10.72 10.93
CA THR A 61 -10.72 -11.82 10.22
C THR A 61 -11.12 -11.85 8.73
N LYS A 62 -12.41 -11.63 8.42
CA LYS A 62 -12.88 -11.53 7.03
C LYS A 62 -12.32 -10.31 6.30
N VAL A 63 -12.21 -9.17 6.98
CA VAL A 63 -11.58 -7.96 6.43
C VAL A 63 -10.08 -8.18 6.19
N GLU A 64 -9.38 -8.88 7.07
CA GLU A 64 -7.97 -9.24 6.90
C GLU A 64 -7.76 -10.08 5.64
N ALA A 65 -8.55 -11.15 5.45
CA ALA A 65 -8.49 -11.97 4.24
C ALA A 65 -8.79 -11.17 2.96
N LEU A 66 -9.79 -10.28 2.99
CA LEU A 66 -10.09 -9.38 1.87
C LEU A 66 -8.88 -8.49 1.52
N PHE A 67 -8.18 -7.99 2.54
CA PHE A 67 -7.02 -7.13 2.38
C PHE A 67 -5.79 -7.87 1.85
N GLU A 68 -5.62 -9.15 2.18
CA GLU A 68 -4.57 -10.00 1.60
C GLU A 68 -4.81 -10.27 0.12
N GLU A 69 -6.04 -10.61 -0.27
CA GLU A 69 -6.44 -10.80 -1.68
C GLU A 69 -6.15 -9.54 -2.50
N GLN A 70 -6.56 -8.37 -1.99
CA GLN A 70 -6.31 -7.08 -2.63
C GLN A 70 -4.83 -6.75 -2.76
N ASP A 71 -4.02 -7.07 -1.75
CA ASP A 71 -2.59 -6.79 -1.80
C ASP A 71 -1.87 -7.69 -2.79
N ALA A 72 -2.27 -8.95 -2.90
CA ALA A 72 -1.77 -9.87 -3.93
C ALA A 72 -2.09 -9.35 -5.34
N GLN A 73 -3.35 -8.98 -5.60
CA GLN A 73 -3.78 -8.41 -6.88
C GLN A 73 -3.02 -7.11 -7.21
N ARG A 74 -2.84 -6.23 -6.21
CA ARG A 74 -2.08 -4.98 -6.40
C ARG A 74 -0.61 -5.27 -6.73
N ALA A 75 0.00 -6.26 -6.09
CA ALA A 75 1.39 -6.63 -6.36
C ALA A 75 1.57 -7.13 -7.79
N GLU A 76 0.63 -7.91 -8.31
CA GLU A 76 0.63 -8.38 -9.71
C GLU A 76 0.43 -7.22 -10.70
N GLN A 77 -0.56 -6.36 -10.47
CA GLN A 77 -0.79 -5.18 -11.30
C GLN A 77 0.43 -4.25 -11.33
N LEU A 78 1.14 -4.09 -10.21
CA LEU A 78 2.37 -3.30 -10.14
C LEU A 78 3.51 -3.93 -10.93
N LYS A 79 3.67 -5.26 -10.91
CA LYS A 79 4.65 -5.96 -11.75
C LYS A 79 4.35 -5.72 -13.24
N LEU A 80 3.10 -5.94 -13.64
CA LEU A 80 2.65 -5.72 -15.02
C LEU A 80 2.85 -4.26 -15.48
N GLN A 81 2.55 -3.29 -14.62
CA GLN A 81 2.79 -1.88 -14.93
C GLN A 81 4.29 -1.54 -15.05
N ARG A 82 5.15 -2.16 -14.24
CA ARG A 82 6.60 -1.94 -14.32
C ARG A 82 7.16 -2.46 -15.64
N GLU A 83 6.71 -3.62 -16.09
CA GLU A 83 7.09 -4.20 -17.39
C GLU A 83 6.57 -3.35 -18.56
N LYS A 84 5.30 -2.95 -18.52
CA LYS A 84 4.69 -2.13 -19.60
C LYS A 84 5.20 -0.68 -19.65
N ARG A 85 5.74 -0.14 -18.55
CA ARG A 85 6.32 1.22 -18.52
C ARG A 85 7.52 1.39 -19.45
N GLN A 86 8.24 0.32 -19.77
CA GLN A 86 9.35 0.38 -20.71
C GLN A 86 8.88 0.42 -22.17
N GLN A 87 7.63 0.05 -22.46
CA GLN A 87 7.11 -0.13 -23.82
C GLN A 87 6.14 0.96 -24.27
N VAL A 88 5.53 1.74 -23.37
CA VAL A 88 4.44 2.65 -23.72
C VAL A 88 4.83 4.12 -23.52
N MET A 89 5.20 4.77 -24.63
CA MET A 89 5.39 6.23 -24.76
C MET A 89 4.15 6.93 -25.35
N ASP A 90 2.98 6.29 -25.30
CA ASP A 90 1.79 6.82 -25.96
C ASP A 90 0.82 7.53 -25.00
N ASP A 91 0.04 8.41 -25.64
CA ASP A 91 -0.89 9.41 -25.17
C ASP A 91 -1.24 9.41 -23.67
N ARG A 92 -0.91 10.54 -23.03
CA ARG A 92 -1.01 10.73 -21.59
C ARG A 92 -2.46 10.84 -21.12
N GLU A 93 -3.37 11.31 -21.95
CA GLU A 93 -4.77 11.53 -21.58
C GLU A 93 -5.56 10.23 -21.58
N SER A 94 -5.53 9.47 -22.67
CA SER A 94 -6.17 8.14 -22.72
C SER A 94 -5.69 7.20 -21.62
N ARG A 95 -4.39 7.25 -21.27
CA ARG A 95 -3.85 6.47 -20.14
C ARG A 95 -4.40 6.92 -18.78
N ARG A 96 -4.63 8.22 -18.57
CA ARG A 96 -5.23 8.71 -17.32
C ARG A 96 -6.66 8.22 -17.20
N GLU A 97 -7.46 8.38 -18.25
CA GLU A 97 -8.86 7.95 -18.24
C GLU A 97 -8.99 6.44 -18.01
N ALA A 98 -8.15 5.64 -18.67
CA ALA A 98 -8.15 4.19 -18.46
C ALA A 98 -7.78 3.80 -17.02
N MET A 99 -6.81 4.48 -16.40
CA MET A 99 -6.44 4.24 -15.01
C MET A 99 -7.51 4.73 -14.03
N GLU A 100 -8.18 5.84 -14.32
CA GLU A 100 -9.29 6.35 -13.50
C GLU A 100 -10.46 5.37 -13.49
N LYS A 101 -10.90 4.91 -14.67
CA LYS A 101 -11.96 3.90 -14.79
C LYS A 101 -11.60 2.60 -14.06
N ALA A 102 -10.39 2.08 -14.28
CA ALA A 102 -9.95 0.85 -13.61
C ALA A 102 -9.90 1.03 -12.09
N ARG A 103 -9.56 2.23 -11.60
CA ARG A 103 -9.54 2.54 -10.17
C ARG A 103 -10.95 2.65 -9.60
N GLU A 104 -11.88 3.28 -10.29
CA GLU A 104 -13.28 3.41 -9.86
C GLU A 104 -13.93 2.03 -9.74
N GLN A 105 -13.78 1.19 -10.77
CA GLN A 105 -14.26 -0.19 -10.76
C GLN A 105 -13.69 -0.98 -9.58
N ALA A 106 -12.37 -0.92 -9.38
CA ALA A 106 -11.74 -1.59 -8.25
C ALA A 106 -12.23 -1.05 -6.89
N ILE A 107 -12.58 0.23 -6.77
CA ILE A 107 -13.13 0.78 -5.53
C ILE A 107 -14.54 0.24 -5.29
N GLU A 108 -15.39 0.23 -6.31
CA GLU A 108 -16.78 -0.24 -6.20
C GLU A 108 -16.86 -1.72 -5.83
N GLU A 109 -16.09 -2.57 -6.51
CA GLU A 109 -16.03 -4.00 -6.19
C GLU A 109 -15.55 -4.24 -4.76
N ASN A 110 -14.54 -3.49 -4.32
CA ASN A 110 -14.01 -3.60 -2.96
C ASN A 110 -14.98 -3.08 -1.91
N ASP A 111 -15.68 -1.97 -2.18
CA ASP A 111 -16.69 -1.43 -1.28
C ASP A 111 -17.87 -2.40 -1.15
N ALA A 112 -18.29 -3.08 -2.23
CA ALA A 112 -19.34 -4.09 -2.20
C ALA A 112 -18.93 -5.33 -1.38
N LYS A 113 -17.70 -5.85 -1.59
CA LYS A 113 -17.15 -6.94 -0.77
C LYS A 113 -16.98 -6.54 0.70
N LEU A 114 -16.61 -5.29 0.97
CA LEU A 114 -16.46 -4.81 2.35
C LEU A 114 -17.83 -4.64 3.02
N GLU A 115 -18.82 -4.07 2.32
CA GLU A 115 -20.18 -3.87 2.83
C GLU A 115 -20.85 -5.20 3.24
N SER A 116 -20.60 -6.29 2.49
CA SER A 116 -21.12 -7.61 2.86
C SER A 116 -20.47 -8.19 4.14
N ILE A 117 -19.27 -7.73 4.51
CA ILE A 117 -18.55 -8.16 5.71
C ILE A 117 -18.92 -7.30 6.93
N ILE A 118 -18.89 -5.97 6.79
CA ILE A 118 -19.05 -5.05 7.92
C ILE A 118 -20.47 -4.50 8.08
N GLY A 119 -21.32 -4.67 7.07
CA GLY A 119 -22.69 -4.15 7.02
C GLY A 119 -22.79 -2.68 6.60
N LYS A 120 -24.01 -2.26 6.22
CA LYS A 120 -24.30 -0.92 5.69
C LYS A 120 -23.95 0.23 6.63
N GLU A 121 -24.25 0.05 7.93
CA GLU A 121 -24.01 1.08 8.95
C GLU A 121 -22.53 1.42 9.07
N LYS A 122 -21.69 0.40 9.26
CA LYS A 122 -20.23 0.56 9.38
C LYS A 122 -19.59 0.98 8.06
N MET A 123 -20.16 0.55 6.93
CA MET A 123 -19.74 1.03 5.61
C MET A 123 -19.99 2.53 5.43
N GLY A 124 -21.11 3.06 5.95
CA GLY A 124 -21.39 4.50 5.98
C GLY A 124 -20.34 5.27 6.77
N GLN A 125 -20.03 4.82 7.99
CA GLN A 125 -18.97 5.42 8.83
C GLN A 125 -17.61 5.38 8.14
N TRP A 126 -17.28 4.27 7.49
CA TRP A 126 -16.04 4.11 6.74
C TRP A 126 -15.95 5.07 5.54
N LYS A 127 -17.03 5.26 4.78
CA LYS A 127 -17.07 6.22 3.67
C LYS A 127 -16.82 7.65 4.17
N SER A 128 -17.50 8.07 5.23
CA SER A 128 -17.29 9.38 5.86
C SER A 128 -15.85 9.58 6.31
N TYR A 129 -15.27 8.58 6.99
CA TYR A 129 -13.86 8.62 7.41
C TYR A 129 -12.91 8.79 6.21
N ARG A 130 -13.10 8.02 5.13
CA ARG A 130 -12.27 8.15 3.92
C ARG A 130 -12.40 9.53 3.28
N GLU A 131 -13.59 10.10 3.24
CA GLU A 131 -13.81 11.45 2.69
C GLU A 131 -13.12 12.52 3.53
N ASP A 132 -13.20 12.43 4.85
CA ASP A 132 -12.54 13.36 5.75
C ASP A 132 -11.02 13.29 5.61
N VAL A 133 -10.45 12.08 5.54
CA VAL A 133 -9.03 11.88 5.26
C VAL A 133 -8.66 12.48 3.90
N ARG A 134 -9.49 12.27 2.87
CA ARG A 134 -9.28 12.84 1.52
C ARG A 134 -9.27 14.36 1.56
N LYS A 135 -10.24 15.00 2.22
CA LYS A 135 -10.33 16.46 2.37
C LYS A 135 -9.09 17.02 3.08
N ARG A 136 -8.72 16.44 4.22
CA ARG A 136 -7.50 16.84 4.97
C ARG A 136 -6.25 16.77 4.11
N MET A 137 -6.10 15.72 3.29
CA MET A 137 -4.98 15.60 2.37
C MET A 137 -5.02 16.65 1.23
N GLN A 138 -6.20 16.95 0.69
CA GLN A 138 -6.36 18.00 -0.32
C GLN A 138 -6.01 19.38 0.23
N ASP A 139 -6.46 19.69 1.45
CA ASP A 139 -6.20 20.96 2.13
C ASP A 139 -4.72 21.14 2.45
N ALA A 140 -4.04 20.10 2.95
CA ALA A 140 -2.60 20.10 3.20
C ALA A 140 -1.78 20.32 1.91
N ASN A 141 -2.20 19.71 0.80
CA ASN A 141 -1.54 19.92 -0.50
C ASN A 141 -1.78 21.33 -1.07
N ARG A 142 -2.91 21.97 -0.72
CA ARG A 142 -3.24 23.33 -1.12
C ARG A 142 -2.50 24.37 -0.28
N SER A 143 -2.28 24.13 1.01
CA SER A 143 -1.52 25.01 1.91
C SER A 143 -0.01 24.96 1.65
N GLY A 144 0.55 23.79 1.38
CA GLY A 144 1.98 23.63 1.05
C GLY A 144 2.42 24.26 -0.28
N ARG A 145 1.49 24.56 -1.19
CA ARG A 145 1.75 25.30 -2.45
C ARG A 145 1.73 26.82 -2.28
N ARG A 146 1.31 27.33 -1.12
CA ARG A 146 1.10 28.77 -0.88
C ARG A 146 2.28 29.49 -0.23
N THR A 147 3.36 28.82 0.17
CA THR A 147 4.57 29.53 0.60
C THR A 147 5.29 30.07 -0.64
N PRO A 148 5.35 31.40 -0.87
CA PRO A 148 6.17 31.94 -1.94
C PRO A 148 7.62 31.55 -1.63
N ARG A 149 8.35 31.02 -2.62
CA ARG A 149 9.81 31.01 -2.56
C ARG A 149 10.24 32.46 -2.35
N ARG A 150 10.64 32.80 -1.13
CA ARG A 150 11.19 34.12 -0.79
C ARG A 150 12.39 34.30 -1.72
N ASN A 151 12.29 35.22 -2.70
CA ASN A 151 13.41 35.60 -3.55
C ASN A 151 14.55 36.04 -2.64
N ILE A 152 15.59 35.22 -2.54
CA ILE A 152 16.86 35.62 -1.93
C ILE A 152 17.50 36.55 -2.96
N PRO A 153 17.72 37.85 -2.67
CA PRO A 153 18.43 38.71 -3.60
C PRO A 153 19.82 38.12 -3.83
N LYS A 154 20.19 37.93 -5.10
CA LYS A 154 21.57 37.58 -5.46
C LYS A 154 22.46 38.68 -4.93
N ALA A 155 23.38 38.35 -4.03
CA ALA A 155 24.46 39.24 -3.65
C ALA A 155 25.20 39.63 -4.93
N VAL A 156 25.21 40.93 -5.22
CA VAL A 156 26.02 41.54 -6.27
C VAL A 156 27.42 41.65 -5.65
N ASN A 157 28.39 40.96 -6.25
CA ASN A 157 29.81 41.23 -6.02
C ASN A 157 30.25 42.35 -6.95
#